data_AF-A0A6B3GHW8-F1
#
_entry.id   AF-A0A6B3GHW8-F1
#
_cell.length_a   1.000
_cell.length_b   1.000
_cell.length_c   1.000
_cell.angle_alpha   90.00
_cell.angle_beta   90.00
_cell.angle_gamma   90.00
#
_symmetry.space_group_name_H-M   'P 1'
#
loop_
_entity.id
_entity.type
_entity.pdbx_description
1 polymer ?
#
loop_
_entity_poly.entity_id
_entity_poly.type
_entity_poly.pdbx_seq_one_letter_code
_entity_poly.pdbx_strand_id
1 'polypeptide(L)' 'DFTWGVATAAYQIEGAVAEDGRSPSIWDTFSHTPGKVDGGDTGDTACDHYHRAPEDIGLIKQLGADAYRFSVA' A
#
# COMPACT_ATOMS: atom_id res chain seq x y z
N ASP A 1 11.65 -22.39 -15.40
CA ASP A 1 10.45 -21.59 -15.69
C ASP A 1 10.64 -20.17 -15.15
N PHE A 2 10.20 -19.16 -15.90
CA PHE A 2 10.29 -17.75 -15.52
C PHE A 2 9.00 -17.33 -14.81
N THR A 3 9.08 -16.55 -13.73
CA THR A 3 7.92 -16.11 -12.94
C THR A 3 7.55 -14.67 -13.27
N TRP A 4 6.32 -14.44 -13.74
CA TRP A 4 5.77 -13.11 -13.93
C TRP A 4 4.94 -12.70 -12.72
N GLY A 5 5.12 -11.48 -12.24
CA GLY A 5 4.40 -11.01 -11.07
C GLY A 5 4.23 -9.51 -11.02
N VAL A 6 3.47 -9.07 -10.03
CA VAL A 6 3.24 -7.65 -9.70
C VAL A 6 3.84 -7.33 -8.34
N ALA A 7 4.09 -6.05 -8.08
CA ALA A 7 4.72 -5.61 -6.84
C ALA A 7 4.11 -4.32 -6.28
N THR A 8 4.08 -4.23 -4.95
CA THR A 8 3.56 -3.08 -4.18
C THR A 8 4.46 -2.80 -2.96
N ALA A 9 4.19 -1.68 -2.28
CA ALA A 9 4.78 -1.36 -0.99
C ALA A 9 3.69 -0.84 -0.04
N ALA A 10 3.77 -1.23 1.22
CA ALA A 10 2.73 -1.07 2.25
C ALA A 10 2.15 0.34 2.30
N TYR A 11 2.96 1.35 2.63
CA TYR A 11 2.49 2.75 2.77
C TYR A 11 1.91 3.35 1.48
N GLN A 12 2.22 2.78 0.32
CA GLN A 12 1.70 3.29 -0.96
C GLN A 12 0.29 2.78 -1.28
N ILE A 13 -0.15 1.68 -0.67
CA ILE A 13 -1.44 1.05 -1.04
C ILE A 13 -2.33 0.71 0.16
N GLU A 14 -1.78 0.47 1.36
CA GLU A 14 -2.54 -0.08 2.49
C GLU A 14 -3.57 0.90 3.05
N GLY A 15 -3.16 2.13 3.36
CA GLY A 15 -3.99 3.03 4.17
C GLY A 15 -4.04 2.58 5.64
N ALA A 16 -5.16 2.84 6.32
CA ALA A 16 -5.43 2.39 7.69
C ALA A 16 -4.32 2.74 8.69
N VAL A 17 -3.70 3.92 8.52
CA VAL A 17 -2.43 4.27 9.19
C VAL A 17 -2.49 4.34 10.72
N ALA A 18 -3.70 4.43 11.29
CA ALA A 18 -3.98 4.51 12.72
C ALA A 18 -4.97 3.43 13.21
N GLU A 19 -5.13 2.35 12.47
CA GLU A 19 -6.00 1.23 12.81
C GLU A 19 -5.21 0.05 13.39
N ASP A 20 -5.89 -0.82 14.13
CA ASP A 20 -5.40 -2.13 14.62
C ASP A 20 -4.00 -2.14 15.27
N GLY A 21 -3.59 -1.01 15.86
CA GLY A 21 -2.35 -0.88 16.62
C GLY A 21 -1.11 -0.51 15.78
N ARG A 22 -1.27 -0.14 14.51
CA ARG A 22 -0.16 0.39 13.70
C ARG A 22 0.42 1.66 14.33
N SER A 23 1.73 1.72 14.45
CA SER A 23 2.45 2.94 14.85
C SER A 23 2.92 3.74 13.62
N PRO A 24 3.05 5.07 13.73
CA PRO A 24 3.53 5.89 12.61
C PRO A 24 4.93 5.49 12.13
N SER A 25 5.11 5.42 10.82
CA SER A 25 6.41 5.32 10.16
C SER A 25 7.01 6.71 9.93
N ILE A 26 8.25 6.76 9.42
CA ILE A 26 8.88 8.02 9.00
C ILE A 26 8.08 8.72 7.88
N TRP A 27 7.38 7.96 7.04
CA TRP A 27 6.61 8.50 5.92
C TRP A 27 5.32 9.18 6.39
N ASP A 28 4.69 8.68 7.45
CA ASP A 28 3.53 9.32 8.08
C ASP A 28 3.89 10.74 8.55
N THR A 29 5.07 10.91 9.15
CA THR A 29 5.56 12.23 9.58
C THR A 29 5.94 13.12 8.39
N PHE A 30 6.62 12.53 7.40
CA PHE A 30 7.11 13.27 6.25
C PHE A 30 5.97 13.81 5.37
N SER A 31 4.94 12.99 5.11
CA SER A 31 3.81 13.37 4.26
C SER A 31 2.97 14.50 4.87
N HIS A 32 2.85 14.52 6.19
CA HIS A 32 2.17 15.60 6.93
C HIS A 32 3.00 16.89 7.08
N THR A 33 4.22 16.94 6.55
CA THR A 33 5.04 18.15 6.59
C THR A 33 4.72 19.05 5.38
N PRO A 34 4.29 20.31 5.58
CA PRO A 34 3.91 21.20 4.48
C PRO A 34 4.98 21.34 3.40
N GLY A 35 4.58 21.14 2.13
CA GLY A 35 5.46 21.27 0.96
C GLY A 35 6.43 20.10 0.74
N LYS A 36 6.32 19.00 1.48
CA LYS A 36 7.15 17.79 1.29
C LYS A 36 6.59 16.79 0.29
N VAL A 37 5.27 16.77 0.12
CA VAL A 37 4.57 15.96 -0.88
C VAL A 37 3.80 16.89 -1.80
N ASP A 38 3.79 16.56 -3.09
CA ASP A 38 3.00 17.30 -4.08
C ASP A 38 1.51 17.24 -3.70
N GLY A 39 0.80 18.36 -3.85
CA GLY A 39 -0.60 18.46 -3.42
C GLY A 39 -0.85 18.35 -1.90
N GLY A 40 0.16 18.02 -1.09
CA GLY A 40 -0.01 17.69 0.33
C GLY A 40 -0.61 16.30 0.57
N ASP A 41 -0.49 15.40 -0.40
CA ASP A 41 -1.07 14.04 -0.31
C ASP A 41 -0.43 13.21 0.81
N THR A 42 -1.22 12.31 1.40
CA THR A 42 -0.78 11.39 2.47
C THR A 42 -1.10 9.93 2.12
N GLY A 43 -0.45 9.00 2.81
CA GLY A 43 -0.74 7.56 2.72
C GLY A 43 -1.89 7.11 3.63
N ASP A 44 -2.69 8.03 4.18
CA ASP A 44 -3.64 7.70 5.26
C ASP A 44 -4.75 6.76 4.80
N THR A 45 -5.22 6.95 3.56
CA THR A 45 -6.18 6.06 2.90
C THR A 45 -5.54 5.29 1.75
N ALA A 46 -4.68 5.95 0.94
CA ALA A 46 -4.04 5.35 -0.23
C ALA A 46 -5.05 4.62 -1.15
N CYS A 47 -4.83 3.34 -1.43
CA CYS A 47 -5.76 2.50 -2.19
C CYS A 47 -6.72 1.70 -1.31
N ASP A 48 -6.65 1.87 0.02
CA ASP A 48 -7.45 1.12 0.99
C ASP A 48 -7.23 -0.40 0.90
N HIS A 49 -6.02 -0.83 0.49
CA HIS A 49 -5.66 -2.24 0.35
C HIS A 49 -5.76 -3.00 1.68
N TYR A 50 -5.61 -2.32 2.82
CA TYR A 50 -5.79 -2.93 4.14
C TYR A 50 -7.17 -3.58 4.28
N HIS A 51 -8.22 -2.91 3.82
CA HIS A 51 -9.59 -3.43 3.84
C HIS A 51 -9.96 -4.22 2.58
N ARG A 52 -9.32 -3.92 1.44
CA ARG A 52 -9.65 -4.45 0.11
C ARG A 52 -8.73 -5.56 -0.37
N ALA A 53 -7.78 -6.02 0.44
CA ALA A 53 -6.83 -7.07 0.06
C ALA A 53 -7.49 -8.31 -0.60
N PRO A 54 -8.65 -8.82 -0.11
CA PRO A 54 -9.33 -9.93 -0.78
C PRO A 54 -9.77 -9.61 -2.23
N GLU A 55 -10.23 -8.39 -2.49
CA GLU A 55 -10.62 -7.92 -3.83
C GLU A 55 -9.38 -7.79 -4.73
N ASP A 56 -8.33 -7.14 -4.23
CA ASP A 56 -7.10 -6.90 -4.98
C ASP A 56 -6.37 -8.21 -5.33
N ILE A 57 -6.33 -9.18 -4.41
CA ILE A 57 -5.80 -10.53 -4.69
C ILE A 57 -6.66 -11.21 -5.78
N GLY A 58 -7.98 -11.00 -5.75
CA GLY A 58 -8.87 -11.46 -6.81
C GLY A 58 -8.52 -10.87 -8.17
N LEU A 59 -8.23 -9.57 -8.24
CA LEU A 59 -7.80 -8.89 -9.46
C LEU A 59 -6.43 -9.38 -9.96
N ILE A 60 -5.45 -9.55 -9.06
CA ILE A 60 -4.12 -10.08 -9.39
C ILE A 60 -4.23 -11.48 -10.00
N LYS A 61 -5.12 -12.31 -9.45
CA LYS A 61 -5.41 -13.64 -10.00
C LYS A 61 -6.07 -13.56 -11.38
N GLN A 62 -7.03 -12.65 -11.57
CA GLN A 62 -7.68 -12.46 -12.88
C GLN A 62 -6.70 -11.94 -13.95
N LEU A 63 -5.73 -11.13 -13.55
CA LEU A 63 -4.64 -10.66 -14.41
C LEU A 63 -3.73 -11.81 -14.89
N GLY A 64 -3.72 -12.95 -14.19
CA GLY A 64 -2.88 -14.10 -14.51
C GLY A 64 -1.43 -13.95 -14.02
N ALA A 65 -1.20 -13.17 -12.96
CA ALA A 65 0.11 -13.07 -12.35
C ALA A 65 0.46 -14.33 -11.54
N ASP A 66 1.68 -14.84 -11.71
CA ASP A 66 2.19 -16.01 -11.00
C ASP A 66 2.74 -15.66 -9.60
N ALA A 67 3.09 -14.40 -9.37
CA ALA A 67 3.62 -13.92 -8.11
C ALA A 67 3.09 -12.52 -7.73
N TYR A 68 3.00 -12.28 -6.43
CA TYR A 68 2.73 -10.97 -5.84
C TYR A 68 3.79 -10.66 -4.79
N ARG A 69 4.59 -9.61 -5.01
CA ARG A 69 5.57 -9.10 -4.06
C ARG A 69 4.99 -7.89 -3.32
N PHE A 70 4.90 -7.96 -2.00
CA PHE A 70 4.49 -6.85 -1.14
C PHE A 70 5.50 -6.65 -0.01
N SER A 71 5.42 -5.52 0.69
CA SER A 71 6.21 -5.26 1.91
C SER A 71 5.31 -5.31 3.14
N VAL A 72 5.90 -5.47 4.32
CA VAL A 72 5.20 -5.43 5.61
C VAL A 72 5.42 -4.06 6.25
N ALA A 73 4.35 -3.47 6.82
CA ALA A 73 4.38 -2.21 7.56
C ALA A 73 4.91 -2.37 8.98
#